data_AF-A0A8T7L8B8-F1
#
_entry.id   AF-A0A8T7L8B8-F1
#
_cell.length_a   1.000
_cell.length_b   1.000
_cell.length_c   1.000
_cell.angle_alpha   90.00
_cell.angle_beta   90.00
_cell.angle_gamma   90.00
#
_symmetry.space_group_name_H-M   'P 1'
#
loop_
_entity.id
_entity.type
_entity.pdbx_description
1 polymer ?
#
loop_
_entity_poly.entity_id
_entity_poly.type
_entity_poly.pdbx_seq_one_letter_code
_entity_poly.pdbx_strand_id
1 'polypeptide(L)'
;MIEARAASLAMLAEKKQQPGPLSYVACYALWIALGLALGWVLSELHSTWLEISLALNFNAWVARAVRQLSMPILGLIWLALIFWLEYHLRTGVRIGRLIIRAARFGSVVLGLYLLVIVIRLIT
;
A
#
# COMPACT_ATOMS: atom_id res chain seq x y z
N MET A 1 39.05 32.44 -7.45
CA MET A 1 38.87 31.35 -8.46
C MET A 1 38.39 30.02 -7.83
N ILE A 2 38.84 29.67 -6.61
CA ILE A 2 38.44 28.43 -5.92
C ILE A 2 36.96 28.45 -5.49
N GLU A 3 36.46 29.59 -5.00
CA GLU A 3 35.06 29.74 -4.57
C GLU A 3 34.05 29.59 -5.72
N ALA A 4 34.38 30.08 -6.92
CA ALA A 4 33.53 29.91 -8.10
C ALA A 4 33.46 28.43 -8.55
N ARG A 5 34.53 27.66 -8.35
CA ARG A 5 34.52 26.21 -8.58
C ARG A 5 33.72 25.47 -7.51
N ALA A 6 33.83 25.86 -6.24
CA ALA A 6 33.03 25.27 -5.17
C ALA A 6 31.53 25.51 -5.38
N ALA A 7 31.14 26.73 -5.77
CA ALA A 7 29.75 27.07 -6.06
C ALA A 7 29.21 26.32 -7.28
N SER A 8 29.99 26.19 -8.36
CA SER A 8 29.55 25.43 -9.55
C SER A 8 29.44 23.92 -9.27
N LEU A 9 30.31 23.35 -8.44
CA LEU A 9 30.20 21.95 -8.02
C LEU A 9 28.99 21.70 -7.11
N ALA A 10 28.68 22.62 -6.20
CA ALA A 10 27.48 22.56 -5.38
C ALA A 10 26.22 22.64 -6.25
N MET A 11 26.19 23.55 -7.23
CA MET A 11 25.07 23.70 -8.16
C MET A 11 24.87 22.45 -9.04
N LEU A 12 25.96 21.82 -9.49
CA LEU A 12 25.90 20.57 -10.26
C LEU A 12 25.46 19.37 -9.41
N ALA A 13 25.89 19.31 -8.15
CA ALA A 13 25.44 18.29 -7.20
C ALA A 13 23.95 18.42 -6.88
N GLU A 14 23.46 19.65 -6.71
CA GLU A 14 22.04 19.93 -6.46
C GLU A 14 21.17 19.58 -7.67
N LYS A 15 21.63 19.91 -8.90
CA LYS A 15 20.90 19.60 -10.13
C LYS A 15 20.78 18.10 -10.39
N LYS A 16 21.76 17.30 -9.97
CA LYS A 16 21.72 15.83 -10.09
C LYS A 16 20.73 15.20 -9.09
N GLN A 17 20.46 15.89 -7.98
CA GLN A 17 19.60 15.40 -6.90
C GLN A 17 18.11 15.69 -7.13
N GLN A 18 17.76 16.58 -8.06
CA GLN A 18 16.35 16.87 -8.35
C GLN A 18 15.69 15.66 -9.04
N PRO A 19 14.69 15.02 -8.40
CA PRO A 19 13.99 13.92 -9.03
C PRO A 19 13.26 14.44 -10.26
N GLY A 20 13.59 13.88 -11.43
CA GLY A 20 12.94 14.26 -12.67
C GLY A 20 11.43 13.99 -12.65
N PRO A 21 10.66 14.63 -13.55
CA PRO A 21 9.20 14.47 -13.62
C PRO A 21 8.77 13.00 -13.80
N LEU A 22 9.60 12.17 -14.44
CA LEU A 22 9.39 10.73 -14.60
C LEU A 22 9.30 9.98 -13.26
N SER A 23 10.05 10.40 -12.24
CA SER A 23 10.03 9.76 -10.91
C SER A 23 8.70 9.95 -10.20
N TYR A 24 8.02 11.08 -10.44
CA TYR A 24 6.68 11.34 -9.91
C TYR A 24 5.63 10.49 -10.62
N VAL A 25 5.70 10.36 -11.95
CA VAL A 25 4.80 9.49 -12.72
C VAL A 25 4.93 8.04 -12.25
N ALA A 26 6.16 7.54 -12.09
CA ALA A 26 6.41 6.20 -11.56
C ALA A 26 5.86 6.02 -10.14
N CYS A 27 5.97 7.04 -9.29
CA CYS A 27 5.39 7.03 -7.94
C CYS A 27 3.87 6.89 -7.95
N TYR A 28 3.18 7.65 -8.81
CA TYR A 28 1.73 7.57 -8.92
C TYR A 28 1.27 6.23 -9.51
N ALA A 29 1.97 5.71 -10.51
CA ALA A 29 1.69 4.38 -11.06
C ALA A 29 1.82 3.29 -9.98
N LEU A 30 2.89 3.33 -9.17
CA LEU A 30 3.10 2.43 -8.04
C LEU A 30 2.01 2.58 -6.96
N TRP A 31 1.62 3.81 -6.64
CA TRP A 31 0.57 4.08 -5.68
C TRP A 31 -0.77 3.48 -6.11
N ILE A 32 -1.17 3.67 -7.37
CA ILE A 32 -2.40 3.08 -7.92
C ILE A 32 -2.32 1.55 -7.90
N ALA A 33 -1.22 0.98 -8.39
CA ALA A 33 -1.05 -0.47 -8.44
C ALA A 33 -1.12 -1.12 -7.04
N LEU A 34 -0.42 -0.55 -6.06
CA LEU A 34 -0.42 -1.04 -4.68
C LEU A 34 -1.78 -0.80 -3.98
N GLY A 35 -2.43 0.32 -4.25
CA GLY A 35 -3.77 0.61 -3.73
C GLY A 35 -4.83 -0.37 -4.23
N LEU A 36 -4.80 -0.68 -5.53
CA LEU A 36 -5.67 -1.69 -6.15
C LEU A 36 -5.36 -3.09 -5.60
N ALA A 37 -4.09 -3.47 -5.51
CA ALA A 37 -3.68 -4.76 -4.95
C ALA A 37 -4.17 -4.91 -3.50
N LEU A 38 -4.02 -3.88 -2.67
CA LEU A 38 -4.51 -3.87 -1.30
C LEU A 38 -6.04 -4.02 -1.23
N GLY A 39 -6.78 -3.33 -2.10
CA GLY A 39 -8.23 -3.43 -2.19
C GLY A 39 -8.69 -4.83 -2.56
N TRP A 40 -7.99 -5.47 -3.50
CA TRP A 40 -8.22 -6.85 -3.89
C TRP A 40 -8.03 -7.81 -2.70
N VAL A 41 -6.90 -7.70 -1.99
CA VAL A 41 -6.61 -8.54 -0.82
C VAL A 41 -7.65 -8.36 0.29
N LEU A 42 -8.10 -7.13 0.54
CA LEU A 42 -9.16 -6.85 1.51
C LEU A 42 -10.50 -7.48 1.12
N SER A 43 -10.82 -7.50 -0.17
CA SER A 43 -12.02 -8.19 -0.67
C SER A 43 -11.95 -9.71 -0.46
N GLU A 44 -10.80 -10.33 -0.71
CA GLU A 44 -10.59 -11.76 -0.45
C GLU A 44 -10.57 -12.07 1.06
N LEU A 45 -10.05 -11.17 1.88
CA LEU A 45 -10.12 -11.32 3.33
C LEU A 45 -11.57 -11.30 3.83
N HIS A 46 -12.41 -10.43 3.25
CA HIS A 46 -13.83 -10.36 3.58
C HIS A 46 -14.60 -11.63 3.19
N SER A 47 -14.37 -12.18 1.99
CA SER A 47 -15.01 -13.44 1.57
C SER A 47 -14.61 -14.59 2.50
N THR A 48 -13.32 -14.71 2.81
CA THR A 48 -12.79 -15.74 3.72
C THR A 48 -13.38 -15.59 5.13
N TRP A 49 -13.51 -14.35 5.63
CA TRP A 49 -14.12 -14.08 6.92
C TRP A 49 -15.59 -14.50 6.98
N LEU A 50 -16.34 -14.30 5.89
CA LEU A 50 -17.71 -14.76 5.78
C LEU A 50 -17.80 -16.29 5.79
N GLU A 51 -16.95 -16.98 5.04
CA GLU A 51 -16.86 -18.45 5.00
C GLU A 51 -16.57 -19.02 6.41
N ILE A 52 -15.58 -18.47 7.11
CA ILE A 52 -15.25 -18.83 8.49
C ILE A 52 -16.44 -18.59 9.44
N SER A 53 -17.12 -17.45 9.29
CA SER A 53 -18.25 -17.10 10.15
C SER A 53 -19.41 -18.10 10.02
N LEU A 54 -19.61 -18.65 8.82
CA LEU A 54 -20.60 -19.69 8.55
C LEU A 54 -20.14 -21.04 9.10
N ALA A 55 -18.87 -21.40 8.94
CA ALA A 55 -18.30 -22.65 9.46
C ALA A 55 -18.37 -22.74 10.99
N LEU A 56 -18.18 -21.62 11.69
CA LEU A 56 -18.21 -21.55 13.15
C LEU A 56 -19.63 -21.52 13.75
N ASN A 57 -20.69 -21.61 12.93
CA ASN A 57 -22.09 -21.55 13.38
C ASN A 57 -22.38 -20.35 14.30
N PHE A 58 -21.81 -19.18 14.00
CA PHE A 58 -22.12 -17.97 14.77
C PHE A 58 -23.63 -17.69 14.73
N ASN A 59 -24.16 -17.19 15.85
CA ASN A 59 -25.55 -16.78 15.96
C ASN A 59 -25.94 -15.88 14.77
N ALA A 60 -27.07 -16.17 14.12
CA ALA A 60 -27.49 -15.55 12.85
C ALA A 60 -27.52 -14.01 12.91
N TRP A 61 -27.74 -13.43 14.09
CA TRP A 61 -27.67 -11.99 14.32
C TRP A 61 -26.25 -11.42 14.16
N VAL A 62 -25.25 -12.14 14.67
CA VAL A 62 -23.83 -11.74 14.58
C VAL A 62 -23.35 -11.85 13.14
N ALA A 63 -23.66 -12.95 12.45
CA ALA A 63 -23.29 -13.13 11.04
C ALA A 63 -23.87 -12.02 10.15
N ARG A 64 -25.13 -11.61 10.41
CA ARG A 64 -25.79 -10.54 9.66
C ARG A 64 -25.18 -9.16 9.96
N ALA A 65 -24.87 -8.87 11.22
CA ALA A 65 -24.18 -7.63 11.60
C ALA A 65 -22.78 -7.54 10.98
N VAL A 66 -22.00 -8.62 11.06
CA VAL A 66 -20.65 -8.71 10.45
C VAL A 66 -20.72 -8.51 8.95
N ARG A 67 -21.68 -9.12 8.25
CA ARG A 67 -21.82 -8.97 6.80
C ARG A 67 -22.13 -7.54 6.37
N GLN A 68 -22.95 -6.80 7.12
CA GLN A 68 -23.31 -5.42 6.77
C GLN A 68 -22.25 -4.40 7.19
N LEU A 69 -21.57 -4.60 8.32
CA LEU A 69 -20.58 -3.65 8.84
C LEU A 69 -19.17 -3.85 8.28
N SER A 70 -18.79 -5.07 7.91
CA SER A 70 -17.42 -5.35 7.45
C SER A 70 -17.07 -4.59 6.18
N MET A 71 -17.93 -4.55 5.16
CA MET A 71 -17.65 -3.81 3.92
C MET A 71 -17.36 -2.31 4.13
N PRO A 72 -18.23 -1.53 4.81
CA PRO A 72 -17.94 -0.10 5.04
C PRO A 72 -16.70 0.10 5.93
N ILE A 73 -16.48 -0.75 6.94
CA ILE A 73 -15.28 -0.67 7.79
C ILE A 73 -14.01 -0.96 6.97
N LEU A 74 -14.00 -2.02 6.16
CA LEU A 74 -12.89 -2.36 5.28
C LEU A 74 -12.64 -1.25 4.24
N GLY A 75 -13.71 -0.65 3.70
CA GLY A 75 -13.61 0.50 2.80
C GLY A 75 -12.94 1.71 3.46
N LEU A 76 -13.30 2.03 4.70
CA LEU A 76 -12.65 3.10 5.47
C LEU A 76 -11.18 2.80 5.76
N ILE A 77 -10.87 1.56 6.15
CA ILE A 77 -9.49 1.11 6.37
C ILE A 77 -8.68 1.23 5.08
N TRP A 78 -9.24 0.79 3.95
CA TRP A 78 -8.60 0.88 2.64
C TRP A 78 -8.33 2.33 2.23
N LEU A 79 -9.32 3.22 2.38
CA LEU A 79 -9.16 4.65 2.11
C LEU A 79 -8.05 5.28 2.96
N ALA A 80 -8.05 5.03 4.27
CA ALA A 80 -7.02 5.54 5.17
C ALA A 80 -5.63 5.03 4.76
N LEU A 81 -5.51 3.75 4.39
CA LEU A 81 -4.26 3.16 3.91
C LEU A 81 -3.81 3.75 2.57
N ILE A 82 -4.72 4.06 1.65
CA ILE A 82 -4.38 4.69 0.37
C ILE A 82 -3.78 6.07 0.57
N PHE A 83 -4.39 6.91 1.41
CA PHE A 83 -3.86 8.24 1.71
C PHE A 83 -2.51 8.16 2.42
N TRP A 84 -2.39 7.24 3.38
CA TRP A 84 -1.12 7.00 4.06
C TRP A 84 -0.03 6.52 3.10
N LEU A 85 -0.37 5.62 2.17
CA LEU A 85 0.54 5.09 1.17
C LEU A 85 1.02 6.19 0.20
N GLU A 86 0.12 7.08 -0.23
CA GLU A 86 0.48 8.22 -1.07
C GLU A 86 1.54 9.08 -0.37
N TYR A 87 1.27 9.46 0.88
CA TYR A 87 2.20 10.24 1.67
C TYR A 87 3.54 9.52 1.86
N HIS A 88 3.50 8.22 2.13
CA HIS A 88 4.70 7.40 2.35
C HIS A 88 5.57 7.29 1.10
N LEU A 89 4.97 7.09 -0.08
CA LEU A 89 5.65 6.99 -1.37
C LEU A 89 6.17 8.36 -1.83
N ARG A 90 5.39 9.43 -1.68
CA ARG A 90 5.81 10.81 -2.00
C ARG A 90 7.03 11.24 -1.19
N THR A 91 7.07 10.87 0.09
CA THR A 91 8.25 11.06 0.94
C THR A 91 9.43 10.21 0.45
N GLY A 92 9.17 9.01 -0.08
CA GLY A 92 10.17 8.12 -0.68
C GLY A 92 10.82 8.69 -1.95
N VAL A 93 10.05 9.40 -2.80
CA VAL A 93 10.58 10.10 -3.99
C VAL A 93 11.60 11.16 -3.59
N ARG A 94 11.29 11.98 -2.58
CA ARG A 94 12.18 13.06 -2.10
C ARG A 94 13.53 12.54 -1.58
N ILE A 95 13.56 11.33 -1.02
CA ILE A 95 14.75 10.72 -0.41
C ILE A 95 15.45 9.77 -1.39
N GLY A 96 14.91 9.56 -2.60
CA GLY A 96 15.46 8.63 -3.60
C GLY A 96 15.33 7.14 -3.22
N ARG A 97 14.52 6.81 -2.19
CA ARG A 97 14.34 5.43 -1.67
C ARG A 97 12.96 4.85 -1.98
N LEU A 98 12.36 5.26 -3.10
CA LEU A 98 11.02 4.84 -3.52
C LEU A 98 10.91 3.32 -3.66
N ILE A 99 11.87 2.67 -4.34
CA ILE A 99 11.83 1.23 -4.62
C ILE A 99 11.86 0.41 -3.32
N ILE A 100 12.71 0.77 -2.36
CA ILE A 100 12.82 0.03 -1.08
C ILE A 100 11.52 0.14 -0.29
N ARG A 101 10.90 1.34 -0.26
CA ARG A 101 9.61 1.54 0.42
C ARG A 101 8.47 0.80 -0.26
N ALA A 102 8.42 0.87 -1.59
CA ALA A 102 7.46 0.13 -2.40
C ALA A 102 7.60 -1.38 -2.21
N ALA A 103 8.83 -1.91 -2.20
CA ALA A 103 9.09 -3.33 -1.98
C ALA A 103 8.68 -3.78 -0.58
N ARG A 104 8.95 -2.98 0.45
CA ARG A 104 8.56 -3.29 1.83
C ARG A 104 7.04 -3.27 2.04
N PHE A 105 6.35 -2.31 1.43
CA PHE A 105 4.89 -2.29 1.48
C PHE A 105 4.31 -3.44 0.64
N GLY A 106 4.87 -3.66 -0.55
CA GLY A 106 4.54 -4.78 -1.43
C GLY A 106 4.67 -6.13 -0.73
N SER A 107 5.75 -6.36 0.03
CA SER A 107 5.93 -7.62 0.78
C SER A 107 4.89 -7.82 1.87
N VAL A 108 4.41 -6.74 2.49
CA VAL A 108 3.32 -6.82 3.49
C VAL A 108 2.01 -7.20 2.80
N VAL A 109 1.68 -6.58 1.67
CA VAL A 109 0.49 -6.91 0.87
C VAL A 109 0.55 -8.36 0.38
N LEU A 110 1.71 -8.80 -0.12
CA LEU A 110 1.94 -10.16 -0.58
C LEU A 110 1.83 -11.18 0.57
N GLY A 111 2.38 -10.85 1.75
CA GLY A 111 2.26 -11.67 2.95
C GLY A 111 0.82 -11.82 3.42
N LEU A 112 0.04 -10.73 3.42
CA LEU A 112 -1.39 -10.75 3.71
C LEU A 112 -2.16 -11.61 2.71
N TYR A 113 -1.85 -11.48 1.42
CA TYR A 113 -2.48 -12.28 0.37
C TYR A 113 -2.18 -13.78 0.52
N LEU A 114 -0.92 -14.15 0.79
CA LEU A 114 -0.53 -15.52 1.05
C LEU A 114 -1.23 -16.10 2.29
N LEU A 115 -1.35 -15.30 3.34
CA LEU A 115 -2.08 -15.70 4.54
C LEU A 115 -3.55 -15.98 4.25
N VAL A 116 -4.21 -15.14 3.44
CA VAL A 116 -5.59 -15.39 2.99
C VAL A 116 -5.69 -16.69 2.20
N ILE A 117 -4.77 -16.95 1.27
CA ILE A 117 -4.73 -18.21 0.50
C ILE A 117 -4.57 -19.42 1.42
N VAL A 118 -3.66 -19.35 2.38
CA VAL A 118 -3.41 -20.45 3.32
C VAL A 118 -4.64 -20.73 4.17
N ILE A 119 -5.31 -19.69 4.69
CA ILE A 119 -6.55 -19.85 5.45
C ILE A 119 -7.61 -20.54 4.57
N ARG A 120 -7.78 -20.07 3.34
CA ARG A 120 -8.76 -20.63 2.40
C ARG A 120 -8.48 -22.08 1.99
N LEU A 121 -7.22 -22.51 2.06
CA LEU A 121 -6.84 -23.90 1.82
C LEU A 121 -7.22 -24.83 3.00
N ILE A 122 -7.31 -24.27 4.21
CA ILE A 122 -7.52 -25.02 5.46
C ILE A 122 -9.00 -25.12 5.82
N THR A 123 -9.79 -24.06 5.58
CA THR A 123 -11.26 -24.05 5.74
C THR A 123 -11.97 -24.64 4.55
#